data_AF-A0A382RMR5-F1
#
_entry.id   AF-A0A382RMR5-F1
#
_cell.length_a   1.000
_cell.length_b   1.000
_cell.length_c   1.000
_cell.angle_alpha   90.00
_cell.angle_beta   90.00
_cell.angle_gamma   90.00
#
_symmetry.space_group_name_H-M   'P 1'
#
loop_
_entity.id
_entity.type
_entity.pdbx_description
1 polymer ?
#
loop_
_entity_poly.entity_id
_entity_poly.type
_entity_poly.pdbx_seq_one_letter_code
_entity_poly.pdbx_strand_id
1 'polypeptide(L)'
;MRKILLQRLLQAVLMAWSVGTLTFIITRSLPGDMAYKIAAGRYGDDAVSTSAANAVAEELGLHRSAFEQYVSWMTDLASLDLGNSLVTGAPIVVELQNQLSYTLVLAGLAILVSALIAFPLGIYSGIRSARKSENTSKSRASLFDKT
;
A
#
# COMPACT_ATOMS: atom_id res chain seq x y z
N MET A 1 -17.77 -13.05 -17.44
CA MET A 1 -17.10 -12.93 -16.12
C MET A 1 -15.64 -13.38 -16.14
N ARG A 2 -15.29 -14.59 -16.64
CA ARG A 2 -13.89 -15.09 -16.72
C ARG A 2 -12.91 -14.15 -17.42
N LYS A 3 -13.32 -13.52 -18.54
CA LYS A 3 -12.50 -12.53 -19.26
C LYS A 3 -12.19 -11.27 -18.43
N ILE A 4 -13.14 -10.82 -17.62
CA ILE A 4 -12.97 -9.65 -16.73
C ILE A 4 -12.03 -10.02 -15.58
N LEU A 5 -12.21 -11.19 -14.95
CA LEU A 5 -11.30 -11.67 -13.90
C LEU A 5 -9.85 -11.81 -14.43
N LEU A 6 -9.68 -12.39 -15.62
CA LEU A 6 -8.36 -12.49 -16.26
C LEU A 6 -7.76 -11.12 -16.58
N GLN A 7 -8.54 -10.17 -17.10
CA GLN A 7 -8.05 -8.81 -17.35
C GLN A 7 -7.66 -8.09 -16.06
N ARG A 8 -8.44 -8.22 -14.99
CA ARG A 8 -8.13 -7.62 -13.69
C ARG A 8 -6.88 -8.23 -13.07
N LEU A 9 -6.72 -9.55 -13.16
CA LEU A 9 -5.54 -10.24 -12.67
C LEU A 9 -4.29 -9.85 -13.46
N LEU A 10 -4.39 -9.78 -14.79
CA LEU A 10 -3.31 -9.29 -15.64
C LEU A 10 -2.93 -7.83 -15.32
N GLN A 11 -3.91 -6.95 -15.13
CA GLN A 11 -3.68 -5.57 -14.70
C GLN A 11 -2.98 -5.50 -13.34
N ALA A 12 -3.41 -6.32 -12.38
CA ALA A 12 -2.79 -6.37 -11.06
C ALA A 12 -1.33 -6.86 -11.12
N VAL A 13 -1.05 -7.91 -11.90
CA VAL A 13 0.31 -8.43 -12.10
C VAL A 13 1.19 -7.40 -12.79
N LEU A 14 0.70 -6.78 -13.87
CA LEU A 14 1.45 -5.73 -14.58
C LEU A 14 1.72 -4.51 -13.69
N MET A 15 0.75 -4.11 -12.89
CA MET A 15 0.90 -3.04 -11.90
C MET A 15 1.97 -3.40 -10.87
N ALA A 16 1.88 -4.57 -10.24
CA ALA A 16 2.83 -5.04 -9.24
C ALA A 16 4.25 -5.14 -9.82
N TRP A 17 4.37 -5.70 -11.02
CA TRP A 17 5.64 -5.80 -11.75
C TRP A 17 6.22 -4.42 -12.08
N SER A 18 5.39 -3.49 -12.56
CA SER A 18 5.83 -2.13 -12.90
C SER A 18 6.30 -1.36 -11.67
N VAL A 19 5.55 -1.44 -10.58
CA VAL A 19 5.91 -0.81 -9.29
C VAL A 19 7.18 -1.45 -8.74
N GLY A 20 7.27 -2.78 -8.73
CA GLY A 20 8.47 -3.48 -8.26
C GLY A 20 9.71 -3.11 -9.07
N THR A 21 9.60 -3.08 -10.40
CA THR A 21 10.69 -2.64 -11.30
C THR A 21 11.08 -1.20 -10.99
N LEU A 22 10.12 -0.30 -10.84
CA LEU A 22 10.38 1.11 -10.55
C LEU A 22 11.05 1.28 -9.18
N THR A 23 10.58 0.57 -8.15
CA THR A 23 11.21 0.57 -6.83
C THR A 23 12.64 0.05 -6.90
N PHE A 24 12.90 -1.04 -7.65
CA PHE A 24 14.25 -1.55 -7.83
C PHE A 24 15.16 -0.52 -8.52
N ILE A 25 14.68 0.12 -9.59
CA ILE A 25 15.42 1.18 -10.29
C ILE A 25 15.71 2.33 -9.33
N ILE A 26 14.71 2.84 -8.62
CA ILE A 26 14.88 3.93 -7.66
C ILE A 26 15.93 3.54 -6.62
N THR A 27 15.78 2.38 -5.97
CA THR A 27 16.71 1.89 -4.94
C THR A 27 18.14 1.74 -5.48
N ARG A 28 18.32 1.24 -6.71
CA ARG A 28 19.62 1.10 -7.36
C ARG A 28 20.20 2.45 -7.80
N SER A 29 19.35 3.40 -8.17
CA SER A 29 19.71 4.76 -8.59
C SER A 29 19.95 5.72 -7.44
N LEU A 30 19.72 5.30 -6.19
CA LEU A 30 20.05 6.13 -5.04
C LEU A 30 21.57 6.40 -5.03
N PRO A 31 22.01 7.66 -5.02
CA PRO A 31 23.43 7.99 -4.96
C PRO A 31 24.00 7.56 -3.60
N GLY A 32 25.08 6.77 -3.64
CA GLY A 32 25.74 6.19 -2.47
C GLY A 32 25.97 4.69 -2.64
N ASP A 33 27.03 4.16 -2.04
CA ASP A 33 27.25 2.72 -2.00
C ASP A 33 26.15 2.08 -1.14
N MET A 34 25.33 1.22 -1.74
CA MET A 34 24.24 0.51 -1.05
C MET A 34 24.76 -0.23 0.17
N ALA A 35 26.00 -0.75 0.11
CA ALA A 35 26.64 -1.42 1.22
C ALA A 35 26.90 -0.45 2.39
N TYR A 36 27.32 0.79 2.12
CA TYR A 36 27.52 1.81 3.14
C TYR A 36 26.21 2.29 3.76
N LYS A 37 25.14 2.45 2.97
CA LYS A 37 23.83 2.86 3.51
C LYS A 37 23.20 1.79 4.39
N ILE A 38 23.37 0.53 4.00
CA ILE A 38 22.89 -0.61 4.77
C ILE A 38 23.74 -0.80 6.02
N ALA A 39 25.07 -0.64 5.92
CA ALA A 39 25.97 -0.65 7.07
C ALA A 39 25.65 0.49 8.05
N ALA A 40 25.38 1.71 7.57
CA ALA A 40 24.94 2.84 8.39
C ALA A 40 23.63 2.54 9.12
N GLY A 41 22.66 1.91 8.43
CA GLY A 41 21.41 1.47 9.04
C GLY A 41 21.57 0.36 10.09
N ARG A 42 22.54 -0.56 9.90
CA ARG A 42 22.74 -1.74 10.76
C ARG A 42 23.67 -1.47 11.96
N TYR A 43 24.65 -0.58 11.80
CA TYR A 43 25.69 -0.30 12.79
C TYR A 43 25.69 1.14 13.33
N GLY A 44 24.90 2.05 12.74
CA GLY A 44 24.86 3.48 13.06
C GLY A 44 25.83 4.31 12.21
N ASP A 45 25.48 5.58 11.96
CA ASP A 45 26.26 6.50 11.10
C ASP A 45 27.72 6.68 11.56
N ASP A 46 27.99 6.54 12.86
CA ASP A 46 29.32 6.72 13.46
C ASP A 46 30.25 5.49 13.33
N ALA A 47 29.72 4.32 12.93
CA ALA A 47 30.45 3.04 12.91
C ALA A 47 30.61 2.45 11.50
N VAL A 48 30.42 3.26 10.45
CA VAL A 48 30.56 2.81 9.06
C VAL A 48 32.04 2.71 8.68
N SER A 49 32.66 1.58 9.02
CA SER A 49 33.99 1.24 8.52
C SER A 49 33.91 0.62 7.11
N THR A 50 34.94 0.82 6.30
CA THR A 50 35.06 0.21 4.97
C THR A 50 34.98 -1.32 5.01
N SER A 51 35.37 -1.95 6.13
CA SER A 51 35.23 -3.40 6.31
C SER A 51 33.79 -3.84 6.55
N ALA A 52 33.00 -3.07 7.32
CA ALA A 52 31.59 -3.35 7.55
C ALA A 52 30.78 -3.22 6.25
N ALA A 53 31.08 -2.22 5.42
CA ALA A 53 30.48 -2.07 4.10
C ALA A 53 30.85 -3.25 3.18
N ASN A 54 32.12 -3.66 3.10
CA ASN A 54 32.51 -4.79 2.26
C ASN A 54 31.86 -6.12 2.69
N ALA A 55 31.73 -6.37 4.00
CA ALA A 55 31.03 -7.55 4.50
C ALA A 55 29.55 -7.57 4.09
N VAL A 56 28.88 -6.41 4.14
CA VAL A 56 27.50 -6.24 3.67
C VAL A 56 27.39 -6.38 2.15
N ALA A 57 28.38 -5.88 1.40
CA ALA A 57 28.44 -6.02 -0.06
C ALA A 57 28.52 -7.50 -0.50
N GLU A 58 29.31 -8.29 0.23
CA GLU A 58 29.48 -9.71 -0.02
C GLU A 58 28.27 -10.53 0.42
N GLU A 59 27.70 -10.25 1.61
CA GLU A 59 26.49 -10.89 2.15
C GLU A 59 25.27 -10.66 1.24
N LEU A 60 25.12 -9.45 0.69
CA LEU A 60 24.02 -9.09 -0.19
C LEU A 60 24.28 -9.41 -1.66
N GLY A 61 25.46 -9.96 -1.99
CA GLY A 61 25.81 -10.27 -3.37
C GLY A 61 25.79 -9.05 -4.29
N LEU A 62 26.12 -7.86 -3.76
CA LEU A 62 26.13 -6.59 -4.50
C LEU A 62 27.11 -6.61 -5.69
N HIS A 63 28.05 -7.56 -5.70
CA HIS A 63 28.97 -7.87 -6.80
C HIS A 63 28.31 -8.54 -8.03
N ARG A 64 27.10 -9.11 -7.89
CA ARG A 64 26.38 -9.76 -9.00
C ARG A 64 25.84 -8.72 -9.99
N SER A 65 25.58 -9.15 -11.22
CA SER A 65 25.01 -8.25 -12.24
C SER A 65 23.65 -7.71 -11.78
N ALA A 66 23.33 -6.46 -12.13
CA ALA A 66 22.06 -5.83 -11.73
C ALA A 66 20.84 -6.64 -12.22
N PHE A 67 20.98 -7.34 -13.35
CA PHE A 67 19.93 -8.19 -13.90
C PHE A 67 19.70 -9.45 -13.06
N GLU A 68 20.75 -10.13 -12.60
CA GLU A 68 20.61 -11.31 -11.72
C GLU A 68 19.98 -10.93 -10.37
N GLN A 69 20.37 -9.79 -9.79
CA GLN A 69 19.77 -9.30 -8.54
C GLN A 69 18.27 -9.01 -8.73
N TYR A 70 17.89 -8.41 -9.85
CA TYR A 70 16.50 -8.14 -10.17
C TYR A 70 15.67 -9.42 -10.36
N VAL A 71 16.19 -10.38 -11.11
CA VAL A 71 15.48 -11.65 -11.37
C VAL A 71 15.34 -12.47 -10.09
N SER A 72 16.39 -12.56 -9.26
CA SER A 72 16.32 -13.22 -7.95
C SER A 72 15.26 -12.56 -7.07
N TRP A 73 15.35 -11.24 -6.91
CA TRP A 73 14.41 -10.47 -6.09
C TRP A 73 12.96 -10.63 -6.56
N MET A 74 12.71 -10.59 -7.87
CA MET A 74 11.37 -10.79 -8.42
C MET A 74 10.86 -12.22 -8.20
N THR A 75 11.75 -13.22 -8.22
CA THR A 75 11.40 -14.63 -7.96
C THR A 75 11.06 -14.83 -6.48
N ASP A 76 11.85 -14.26 -5.58
CA ASP A 76 11.60 -14.30 -4.13
C ASP A 76 10.25 -13.63 -3.82
N LEU A 77 10.00 -12.46 -4.41
CA LEU A 77 8.74 -11.73 -4.27
C LEU A 77 7.54 -12.52 -4.83
N ALA A 78 7.72 -13.23 -5.95
CA ALA A 78 6.71 -14.11 -6.53
C ALA A 78 6.42 -15.35 -5.65
N SER A 79 7.42 -15.82 -4.90
CA SER A 79 7.27 -16.88 -3.90
C SER A 79 6.69 -16.40 -2.56
N LEU A 80 6.34 -15.11 -2.46
CA LEU A 80 5.92 -14.42 -1.24
C LEU A 80 6.99 -14.40 -0.14
N ASP A 81 8.26 -14.62 -0.51
CA ASP A 81 9.39 -14.43 0.38
C ASP A 81 9.81 -12.96 0.33
N LEU A 82 9.47 -12.23 1.39
CA LEU A 82 9.86 -10.83 1.56
C LEU A 82 11.31 -10.71 2.06
N GLY A 83 11.90 -11.79 2.57
CA GLY A 83 13.24 -11.81 3.13
C GLY A 83 13.36 -11.07 4.47
N ASN A 84 14.62 -10.73 4.77
CA ASN A 84 15.00 -10.00 5.98
C ASN A 84 15.22 -8.52 5.68
N SER A 85 14.96 -7.68 6.68
CA SER A 85 15.21 -6.25 6.60
C SER A 85 16.71 -6.02 6.45
N LEU A 86 17.09 -5.25 5.43
CA LEU A 86 18.49 -4.90 5.20
C LEU A 86 19.06 -4.09 6.36
N VAL A 87 18.21 -3.33 7.06
CA VAL A 87 18.62 -2.45 8.18
C VAL A 87 18.70 -3.22 9.49
N THR A 88 17.61 -3.90 9.87
CA THR A 88 17.49 -4.52 11.19
C THR A 88 17.87 -6.00 11.22
N GLY A 89 18.04 -6.64 10.06
CA GLY A 89 18.31 -8.07 9.93
C GLY A 89 17.14 -8.99 10.33
N ALA A 90 16.02 -8.42 10.81
CA ALA A 90 14.85 -9.17 11.23
C ALA A 90 13.95 -9.53 10.02
N PRO A 91 13.14 -10.60 10.12
CA PRO A 91 12.19 -10.96 9.06
C PRO A 91 11.19 -9.83 8.81
N ILE A 92 11.06 -9.38 7.55
CA ILE A 92 10.16 -8.27 7.18
C ILE A 92 8.71 -8.61 7.51
N VAL A 93 8.34 -9.88 7.47
CA VAL A 93 6.99 -10.37 7.80
C VAL A 93 6.56 -9.95 9.21
N VAL A 94 7.47 -9.96 10.19
CA VAL A 94 7.14 -9.57 11.58
C VAL A 94 6.86 -8.07 11.66
N GLU A 95 7.69 -7.27 11.00
CA GLU A 95 7.51 -5.82 10.92
C GLU A 95 6.20 -5.46 10.21
N LEU A 96 5.89 -6.17 9.13
CA LEU A 96 4.67 -5.98 8.36
C LEU A 96 3.43 -6.33 9.20
N GLN A 97 3.46 -7.40 9.99
CA GLN A 97 2.37 -7.76 10.90
C GLN A 97 2.11 -6.67 11.94
N ASN A 98 3.17 -6.10 12.50
CA ASN A 98 3.05 -5.00 13.46
C ASN A 98 2.39 -3.77 12.81
N GLN A 99 2.88 -3.35 11.64
CA GLN A 99 2.32 -2.20 10.92
C GLN A 99 0.90 -2.42 10.41
N LEU A 100 0.57 -3.64 9.97
CA LEU A 100 -0.79 -4.03 9.61
C LEU A 100 -1.75 -3.87 10.79
N SER A 101 -1.34 -4.30 11.99
CA SER A 101 -2.18 -4.19 13.19
C SER A 101 -2.52 -2.73 13.49
N TYR A 102 -1.53 -1.82 13.44
CA TYR A 102 -1.78 -0.39 13.60
C TYR A 102 -2.70 0.18 12.52
N THR A 103 -2.49 -0.20 11.26
CA THR A 103 -3.32 0.24 10.13
C THR A 103 -4.76 -0.23 10.27
N LEU A 104 -4.97 -1.48 10.72
CA LEU A 104 -6.29 -2.05 10.94
C LEU A 104 -7.03 -1.34 12.08
N VAL A 105 -6.36 -1.05 13.19
CA VAL A 105 -6.93 -0.27 14.29
C VAL A 105 -7.35 1.11 13.80
N LEU A 106 -6.46 1.80 13.07
CA LEU A 106 -6.73 3.14 12.55
C LEU A 106 -7.87 3.14 11.53
N ALA A 107 -7.89 2.16 10.61
CA ALA A 107 -8.96 2.00 9.64
C ALA A 107 -10.29 1.68 10.31
N GLY A 108 -10.29 0.81 11.33
CA GLY A 108 -11.47 0.49 12.13
C GLY A 108 -12.05 1.72 12.82
N LEU A 109 -11.20 2.53 13.46
CA LEU A 109 -11.62 3.80 14.06
C LEU A 109 -12.15 4.79 13.02
N ALA A 110 -11.49 4.91 11.87
CA ALA A 110 -11.94 5.78 10.79
C ALA A 110 -13.32 5.36 10.25
N ILE A 111 -13.55 4.05 10.07
CA ILE A 111 -14.85 3.51 9.66
C ILE A 111 -15.91 3.79 10.72
N LEU A 112 -15.60 3.59 12.01
CA LEU A 112 -16.54 3.85 13.10
C LEU A 112 -16.93 5.33 13.16
N VAL A 113 -15.97 6.25 13.11
CA VAL A 113 -16.23 7.69 13.10
C VAL A 113 -17.00 8.09 11.85
N SER A 114 -16.61 7.59 10.68
CA SER A 114 -17.31 7.83 9.42
C SER A 114 -18.76 7.35 9.50
N ALA A 115 -19.02 6.14 10.01
CA ALA A 115 -20.35 5.60 10.20
C ALA A 115 -21.18 6.46 11.17
N LEU A 116 -20.60 6.84 12.32
CA LEU A 116 -21.26 7.69 13.32
C LEU A 116 -21.70 9.04 12.77
N ILE A 117 -21.01 9.57 11.75
CA ILE A 117 -21.36 10.83 11.10
C ILE A 117 -22.29 10.60 9.90
N ALA A 118 -21.97 9.61 9.05
CA ALA A 118 -22.68 9.32 7.82
C ALA A 118 -24.08 8.77 8.07
N PHE A 119 -24.30 7.93 9.08
CA PHE A 119 -25.63 7.42 9.42
C PHE A 119 -26.62 8.54 9.82
N PRO A 120 -26.34 9.40 10.81
CA PRO A 120 -27.29 10.46 11.17
C PRO A 120 -27.48 11.48 10.05
N LEU A 121 -26.42 11.86 9.33
CA LEU A 121 -26.55 12.74 8.15
C LEU A 121 -27.36 12.09 7.02
N GLY A 122 -27.16 10.79 6.79
CA GLY A 122 -27.90 10.00 5.82
C GLY A 122 -29.39 9.92 6.16
N ILE A 123 -29.72 9.62 7.42
CA ILE A 123 -31.11 9.58 7.89
C ILE A 123 -31.74 10.98 7.80
N TYR A 124 -31.06 12.02 8.26
CA TYR A 124 -31.56 13.39 8.22
C TYR A 124 -31.83 13.88 6.78
N SER A 125 -30.89 13.61 5.87
CA SER A 125 -31.05 13.96 4.45
C SER A 125 -32.18 13.16 3.77
N GLY A 126 -32.32 11.87 4.11
CA GLY A 126 -33.42 11.02 3.64
C GLY A 126 -34.79 11.54 4.05
N ILE A 127 -34.98 11.89 5.33
CA ILE A 127 -36.25 12.43 5.85
C ILE A 127 -36.59 13.77 5.19
N ARG A 128 -35.60 14.67 5.03
CA ARG A 128 -35.82 15.97 4.37
C ARG A 128 -36.18 15.82 2.90
N SER A 129 -35.53 14.88 2.19
CA SER A 129 -35.80 14.59 0.79
C SER A 129 -37.22 14.02 0.60
N ALA A 130 -37.62 13.06 1.45
CA ALA A 130 -38.96 12.48 1.43
C ALA A 130 -40.05 13.55 1.65
N ARG A 131 -39.87 14.44 2.64
CA ARG A 131 -40.82 15.53 2.92
C ARG A 131 -40.94 16.52 1.76
N LYS A 132 -39.85 16.81 1.04
CA LYS A 132 -39.86 17.69 -0.14
C LYS A 132 -40.64 17.06 -1.30
N SER A 133 -40.46 15.76 -1.53
CA SER A 133 -41.19 15.00 -2.57
C SER A 133 -42.70 14.97 -2.31
N GLU A 134 -43.12 14.77 -1.06
CA GLU A 134 -44.54 14.72 -0.69
C GLU A 134 -45.25 16.07 -0.91
N ASN A 135 -44.63 17.18 -0.49
CA ASN A 135 -45.19 18.52 -0.67
C ASN A 135 -45.35 18.91 -2.15
N THR A 136 -44.43 18.48 -3.02
CA THR A 136 -44.56 18.71 -4.46
C THR A 136 -45.70 17.89 -5.08
N SER A 137 -45.99 16.70 -4.58
CA SER A 137 -47.12 15.88 -5.05
C SER A 137 -48.47 16.47 -4.62
N LYS A 138 -48.60 16.90 -3.36
CA LYS A 138 -49.83 17.50 -2.82
C LYS A 138 -50.18 18.83 -3.51
N SER A 139 -49.18 19.69 -3.73
CA SER A 139 -49.38 20.99 -4.41
C SER A 139 -49.83 20.83 -5.87
N ARG A 140 -49.35 19.79 -6.56
CA ARG A 140 -49.79 19.47 -7.92
C ARG A 140 -51.22 18.90 -7.94
N ALA A 141 -51.56 18.00 -7.01
CA ALA A 141 -52.91 17.44 -6.93
C ALA A 141 -53.98 18.52 -6.66
N SER A 142 -53.70 19.50 -5.79
CA SER A 142 -54.63 20.61 -5.52
C SER A 142 -54.85 21.58 -6.70
N LEU A 143 -53.98 21.55 -7.71
CA LEU A 143 -54.14 22.35 -8.93
C LEU A 143 -55.03 21.66 -9.97
N PHE A 144 -55.13 20.33 -9.96
CA PHE A 144 -55.99 19.56 -10.87
C PHE A 144 -57.41 19.36 -10.34
N ASP A 145 -57.61 19.45 -9.03
CA ASP A 145 -58.93 19.34 -8.40
C ASP A 145 -59.79 20.63 -8.56
N LYS A 146 -59.20 21.70 -9.11
CA LYS A 146 -59.82 23.02 -9.23
C LYS A 146 -60.30 23.37 -10.65
N THR A 147 -60.30 22.40 -11.57
CA THR A 147 -60.79 22.51 -12.96
C THR A 147 -61.91 21.53 -13.21
#